data_AF-A0A7C1GPT2-F1
#
_entry.id   AF-A0A7C1GPT2-F1
#
_cell.length_a   1.000
_cell.length_b   1.000
_cell.length_c   1.000
_cell.angle_alpha   90.00
_cell.angle_beta   90.00
_cell.angle_gamma   90.00
#
_symmetry.space_group_name_H-M   'P 1'
#
loop_
_entity.id
_entity.type
_entity.pdbx_description
1 polymer ?
#
loop_
_entity_poly.entity_id
_entity_poly.type
_entity_poly.pdbx_seq_one_letter_code
_entity_poly.pdbx_strand_id
1 'polypeptide(L)'
;MKTLLEMMHIYPENDAMPCAVAHYIAAYLGISPLEIGKKATDEGIRLYQCQLGLFGYGRKGFSSYKIVGRTVEVPQESLDLIRSQAQESMISCSALWEIAEKTGITRAEAGNAADSLGLKVTPCQLGAF
;
A
#
# COMPACT_ATOMS: atom_id res chain seq x y z
N MET A 1 -21.50 -6.36 16.06
CA MET A 1 -20.34 -5.85 15.30
C MET A 1 -19.16 -6.73 15.64
N LYS A 2 -18.42 -7.25 14.65
CA LYS A 2 -17.23 -8.06 14.94
C LYS A 2 -16.11 -7.18 15.49
N THR A 3 -15.33 -7.70 16.42
CA THR A 3 -14.13 -7.02 16.93
C THR A 3 -13.03 -7.01 15.86
N LEU A 4 -12.04 -6.12 16.02
CA LEU A 4 -10.88 -6.04 15.13
C LEU A 4 -10.17 -7.41 14.98
N LEU A 5 -9.95 -8.12 16.08
CA LEU A 5 -9.33 -9.46 16.08
C LEU A 5 -10.18 -10.50 15.34
N GLU A 6 -11.49 -10.50 15.57
CA GLU A 6 -12.41 -11.41 14.87
C GLU A 6 -12.38 -11.16 13.36
N MET A 7 -12.26 -9.91 12.92
CA MET A 7 -12.17 -9.59 11.50
C MET A 7 -10.86 -10.04 10.85
N MET A 8 -9.75 -9.94 11.58
CA MET A 8 -8.45 -10.38 11.10
C MET A 8 -8.37 -11.91 10.95
N HIS A 9 -8.96 -12.67 11.89
CA HIS A 9 -8.97 -14.14 11.84
C HIS A 9 -10.00 -14.75 10.87
N ILE A 10 -10.90 -13.95 10.29
CA ILE A 10 -11.80 -14.43 9.22
C ILE A 10 -11.02 -14.60 7.91
N TYR A 11 -9.92 -13.87 7.75
CA TYR A 11 -9.05 -14.07 6.60
C TYR A 11 -8.39 -15.46 6.72
N PRO A 12 -8.38 -16.28 5.66
CA PRO A 12 -8.01 -17.69 5.74
C PRO A 12 -6.53 -17.93 6.12
N GLU A 13 -5.69 -16.90 6.04
CA GLU A 13 -4.30 -16.91 6.48
C GLU A 13 -4.21 -16.31 7.89
N ASN A 14 -3.94 -17.15 8.90
CA ASN A 14 -3.95 -16.73 10.30
C ASN A 14 -2.80 -15.76 10.67
N ASP A 15 -1.70 -15.73 9.90
CA ASP A 15 -0.49 -14.97 10.20
C ASP A 15 -0.14 -13.93 9.12
N ALA A 16 -1.02 -13.72 8.14
CA ALA A 16 -0.78 -12.78 7.05
C ALA A 16 -2.07 -12.15 6.53
N MET A 17 -1.99 -10.86 6.18
CA MET A 17 -3.13 -10.08 5.70
C MET A 17 -2.73 -9.18 4.51
N PRO A 18 -3.46 -9.23 3.38
CA PRO A 18 -3.21 -8.32 2.27
C PRO A 18 -3.48 -6.87 2.68
N CYS A 19 -2.71 -5.94 2.11
CA CYS A 19 -2.95 -4.51 2.28
C CYS A 19 -4.41 -4.13 1.96
N ALA A 20 -4.98 -4.73 0.91
CA ALA A 20 -6.39 -4.52 0.53
C ALA A 20 -7.38 -4.88 1.65
N VAL A 21 -7.15 -6.02 2.31
CA VAL A 21 -8.01 -6.52 3.39
C VAL A 21 -7.85 -5.66 4.62
N ALA A 22 -6.63 -5.27 4.98
CA ALA A 22 -6.37 -4.38 6.10
C ALA A 22 -7.13 -3.04 5.96
N HIS A 23 -7.11 -2.45 4.76
CA HIS A 23 -7.86 -1.22 4.48
C HIS A 23 -9.37 -1.43 4.46
N TYR A 24 -9.86 -2.59 3.98
CA TYR A 24 -11.28 -2.93 4.08
C TYR A 24 -11.74 -3.00 5.54
N ILE A 25 -10.96 -3.65 6.42
CA ILE A 25 -11.27 -3.74 7.85
C ILE A 25 -11.27 -2.35 8.49
N ALA A 26 -10.28 -1.50 8.16
CA ALA A 26 -10.21 -0.12 8.64
C ALA A 26 -11.51 0.64 8.31
N ALA A 27 -11.91 0.61 7.03
CA ALA A 27 -13.11 1.28 6.55
C ALA A 27 -14.39 0.72 7.19
N TYR A 28 -14.49 -0.61 7.32
CA TYR A 28 -15.65 -1.27 7.91
C TYR A 28 -15.82 -0.93 9.41
N LEU A 29 -14.73 -0.82 10.16
CA LEU A 29 -14.74 -0.50 11.58
C LEU A 29 -14.75 1.01 11.87
N GLY A 30 -14.54 1.85 10.86
CA GLY A 30 -14.45 3.31 11.03
C GLY A 30 -13.21 3.76 11.78
N ILE A 31 -12.10 3.02 11.68
CA ILE A 31 -10.81 3.35 12.33
C ILE A 31 -9.73 3.62 11.27
N SER A 32 -8.62 4.20 11.69
CA SER A 32 -7.54 4.51 10.76
C SER A 32 -6.82 3.24 10.25
N PRO A 33 -6.31 3.22 9.01
CA PRO A 33 -5.46 2.13 8.54
C PRO A 33 -4.22 1.91 9.43
N LEU A 34 -3.68 2.98 10.03
CA LEU A 34 -2.54 2.89 10.94
C LEU A 34 -2.87 2.07 12.20
N GLU A 35 -4.08 2.18 12.74
CA GLU A 35 -4.51 1.37 13.88
C GLU A 35 -4.61 -0.12 13.52
N ILE A 36 -5.07 -0.45 12.31
CA ILE A 36 -5.04 -1.83 11.79
C ILE A 36 -3.61 -2.36 11.72
N GLY A 37 -2.68 -1.56 11.18
CA GLY A 37 -1.29 -1.94 11.04
C GLY A 37 -0.57 -2.15 12.38
N LYS A 38 -0.83 -1.28 13.35
CA LYS A 38 -0.33 -1.43 14.73
C LYS A 38 -0.85 -2.71 15.36
N LYS A 39 -2.16 -2.95 15.29
CA LYS A 39 -2.76 -4.18 15.82
C LYS A 39 -2.22 -5.44 15.12
N ALA A 40 -2.04 -5.40 13.81
CA ALA A 40 -1.42 -6.50 13.07
C ALA A 40 0.01 -6.80 13.57
N THR A 41 0.79 -5.76 13.83
CA THR A 41 2.14 -5.90 14.41
C THR A 41 2.09 -6.53 15.80
N ASP A 42 1.20 -6.05 16.68
CA ASP A 42 1.05 -6.56 18.05
C ASP A 42 0.64 -8.04 18.08
N GLU A 43 -0.16 -8.47 17.11
CA GLU A 43 -0.65 -9.86 16.98
C GLU A 43 0.26 -10.75 16.11
N GLY A 44 1.38 -10.23 15.61
CA GLY A 44 2.30 -10.97 14.74
C GLY A 44 1.74 -11.30 13.34
N ILE A 45 0.70 -10.59 12.90
CA ILE A 45 0.08 -10.75 11.58
C ILE A 45 0.84 -9.90 10.55
N ARG A 46 1.42 -10.57 9.56
CA ARG A 46 2.26 -9.92 8.54
C ARG A 46 1.42 -9.27 7.45
N LEU A 47 1.76 -8.04 7.07
CA LEU A 47 1.17 -7.43 5.90
C LEU A 47 1.82 -7.95 4.61
N TYR A 48 1.04 -8.22 3.58
CA TYR A 48 1.53 -8.60 2.24
C TYR A 48 0.67 -7.98 1.11
N GLN A 49 1.01 -8.24 -0.15
CA GLN A 49 0.32 -7.68 -1.34
C GLN A 49 0.00 -6.18 -1.23
N CYS A 50 1.04 -5.37 -1.06
CA CYS A 50 0.91 -3.91 -1.00
C CYS A 50 0.21 -3.36 -2.25
N GLN A 51 -0.87 -2.61 -2.11
CA GLN A 51 -1.62 -2.10 -3.29
C GLN A 51 -0.83 -1.13 -4.19
N LEU A 52 0.28 -0.55 -3.71
CA LEU A 52 1.22 0.24 -4.51
C LEU A 52 2.36 -0.60 -5.14
N GLY A 53 2.39 -1.91 -4.90
CA GLY A 53 3.39 -2.81 -5.47
C GLY A 53 4.73 -2.89 -4.72
N LEU A 54 4.84 -2.26 -3.54
CA LEU A 54 6.13 -2.04 -2.87
C LEU A 54 6.66 -3.18 -2.00
N PHE A 55 5.83 -4.17 -1.67
CA PHE A 55 6.22 -5.37 -0.92
C PHE A 55 5.15 -6.48 -0.99
N GLY A 56 5.51 -7.69 -0.55
CA GLY A 56 4.54 -8.75 -0.27
C GLY A 56 4.09 -9.57 -1.48
N TYR A 57 4.84 -9.55 -2.59
CA TYR A 57 4.50 -10.27 -3.83
C TYR A 57 5.42 -11.45 -4.17
N GLY A 58 6.67 -11.39 -3.73
CA GLY A 58 7.69 -12.39 -4.04
C GLY A 58 7.94 -13.41 -2.94
N ARG A 59 8.65 -14.48 -3.29
CA ARG A 59 9.18 -15.45 -2.33
C ARG A 59 10.65 -15.15 -2.07
N LYS A 60 11.03 -15.03 -0.80
CA LYS A 60 12.42 -14.78 -0.39
C LYS A 60 13.36 -15.80 -1.04
N GLY A 61 14.35 -15.31 -1.76
CA GLY A 61 15.34 -16.14 -2.47
C GLY A 61 14.93 -16.65 -3.85
N PHE A 62 13.71 -16.37 -4.32
CA PHE A 62 13.21 -16.84 -5.62
C PHE A 62 12.70 -15.72 -6.52
N SER A 63 11.99 -14.72 -5.97
CA SER A 63 11.42 -13.62 -6.75
C SER A 63 11.43 -12.30 -5.99
N SER A 64 11.39 -11.19 -6.73
CA SER A 64 11.35 -9.85 -6.15
C SER A 64 10.16 -9.68 -5.22
N TYR A 65 10.40 -9.12 -4.03
CA TYR A 65 9.34 -8.86 -3.06
C TYR A 65 8.43 -7.69 -3.48
N LYS A 66 8.90 -6.84 -4.40
CA LYS A 66 8.18 -5.72 -5.01
C LYS A 66 7.85 -6.05 -6.47
N ILE A 67 6.78 -5.46 -6.99
CA ILE A 67 6.37 -5.56 -8.40
C ILE A 67 6.56 -4.26 -9.18
N VAL A 68 6.98 -3.18 -8.52
CA VAL A 68 7.47 -1.94 -9.16
C VAL A 68 8.82 -2.17 -9.86
N GLY A 69 9.30 -1.18 -10.61
CA GLY A 69 10.53 -1.26 -11.41
C GLY A 69 10.29 -1.74 -12.85
N ARG A 70 9.04 -1.65 -13.33
CA ARG A 70 8.67 -1.93 -14.72
C ARG A 70 8.29 -0.62 -15.40
N THR A 71 8.55 -0.49 -16.69
CA THR A 71 8.01 0.65 -17.43
C THR A 71 6.48 0.60 -17.39
N VAL A 72 5.86 1.69 -16.95
CA VAL A 72 4.41 1.91 -17.00
C VAL A 72 4.13 3.15 -17.83
N GLU A 73 3.19 3.03 -18.76
CA GLU A 73 2.65 4.16 -19.49
C GLU A 73 1.46 4.70 -18.72
N VAL A 74 1.65 5.84 -18.05
CA VAL A 74 0.60 6.56 -17.32
C VAL A 74 0.41 7.95 -17.93
N PRO A 75 -0.77 8.58 -17.80
CA PRO A 75 -1.00 9.93 -18.28
C PRO A 75 0.02 10.92 -17.69
N GLN A 76 0.48 11.89 -18.49
CA GLN A 76 1.44 12.92 -18.05
C GLN A 76 0.94 13.68 -16.81
N GLU A 77 -0.37 13.94 -16.73
CA GLU A 77 -1.01 14.54 -15.56
C GLU A 77 -0.73 13.76 -14.26
N SER A 78 -0.69 12.42 -14.32
CA SER A 78 -0.37 11.59 -13.16
C SER A 78 1.07 11.83 -12.70
N LEU A 79 2.02 11.90 -13.63
CA LEU A 79 3.43 12.16 -13.32
C LEU A 79 3.63 13.56 -12.73
N ASP A 80 2.93 14.55 -13.26
CA ASP A 80 3.02 15.93 -12.81
C ASP A 80 2.42 16.09 -11.41
N LEU A 81 1.29 15.44 -11.13
CA LEU A 81 0.72 15.41 -9.79
C LEU A 81 1.64 14.71 -8.78
N ILE A 82 2.21 13.55 -9.14
CA ILE A 82 3.18 12.85 -8.28
C ILE A 82 4.37 13.75 -7.94
N ARG A 83 4.95 14.43 -8.95
CA ARG A 83 6.07 15.37 -8.71
C ARG A 83 5.67 16.55 -7.82
N SER A 84 4.47 17.10 -8.03
CA SER A 84 3.99 18.26 -7.28
C SER A 84 3.70 17.96 -5.81
N GLN A 85 3.30 16.73 -5.49
CA GLN A 85 3.02 16.30 -4.12
C GLN A 85 4.25 15.71 -3.42
N ALA A 86 5.31 15.39 -4.17
CA ALA A 86 6.55 14.90 -3.59
C ALA A 86 7.25 16.00 -2.78
N GLN A 87 7.73 15.64 -1.59
CA GLN A 87 8.50 16.50 -0.70
C GLN A 87 9.83 15.82 -0.40
N GLU A 88 10.96 16.52 -0.62
CA GLU A 88 12.29 15.98 -0.35
C GLU A 88 12.55 14.61 -1.00
N SER A 89 12.07 14.41 -2.24
CA SER A 89 12.13 13.12 -2.97
C SER A 89 11.33 11.98 -2.32
N MET A 90 10.35 12.31 -1.48
CA MET A 90 9.44 11.37 -0.83
C MET A 90 7.98 11.65 -1.20
N ILE A 91 7.15 10.62 -1.22
CA ILE A 91 5.70 10.75 -1.40
C ILE A 91 4.96 9.73 -0.55
N SER A 92 3.85 10.12 0.09
CA SER A 92 3.12 9.22 0.98
C SER A 92 2.29 8.18 0.19
N CYS A 93 1.99 7.06 0.86
CA CYS A 93 1.08 6.06 0.29
C CYS A 93 -0.33 6.62 0.05
N SER A 94 -0.81 7.50 0.93
CA SER A 94 -2.12 8.15 0.77
C SER A 94 -2.16 9.11 -0.42
N ALA A 95 -1.11 9.92 -0.61
CA ALA A 95 -0.99 10.83 -1.75
C ALA A 95 -1.07 10.06 -3.08
N LEU A 96 -0.38 8.92 -3.18
CA LEU A 96 -0.45 8.08 -4.38
C LEU A 96 -1.83 7.45 -4.60
N TRP A 97 -2.58 7.15 -3.55
CA TRP A 97 -3.96 6.67 -3.69
C TRP A 97 -4.88 7.76 -4.20
N GLU A 98 -4.77 8.97 -3.64
CA GLU A 98 -5.56 10.14 -4.07
C GLU A 98 -5.27 10.49 -5.54
N ILE A 99 -4.00 10.44 -5.95
CA ILE A 99 -3.61 10.68 -7.34
C ILE A 99 -4.19 9.59 -8.25
N ALA A 100 -4.06 8.31 -7.88
CA ALA A 100 -4.61 7.20 -8.64
C ALA A 100 -6.12 7.34 -8.85
N GLU A 101 -6.85 7.69 -7.79
CA GLU A 101 -8.29 7.94 -7.86
C GLU A 101 -8.64 9.16 -8.72
N LYS A 102 -7.86 10.24 -8.61
CA LYS A 102 -8.08 11.47 -9.38
C LYS A 102 -7.82 11.30 -10.87
N THR A 103 -6.77 10.58 -11.25
CA THR A 103 -6.34 10.45 -12.66
C THR A 103 -6.81 9.17 -13.33
N GLY A 104 -7.43 8.26 -12.57
CA GLY A 104 -7.99 7.01 -13.08
C GLY A 104 -6.97 5.91 -13.33
N ILE A 105 -5.71 6.07 -12.90
CA ILE A 105 -4.73 4.98 -12.93
C ILE A 105 -4.92 4.04 -11.74
N THR A 106 -4.43 2.81 -11.86
CA THR A 106 -4.42 1.87 -10.74
C THR A 106 -3.42 2.30 -9.66
N ARG A 107 -3.66 1.89 -8.41
CA ARG A 107 -2.71 2.11 -7.30
C ARG A 107 -1.34 1.48 -7.59
N ALA A 108 -1.30 0.35 -8.28
CA ALA A 108 -0.05 -0.30 -8.68
C ALA A 108 0.72 0.54 -9.73
N GLU A 109 0.03 1.13 -10.70
CA GLU A 109 0.63 2.07 -11.67
C GLU A 109 1.15 3.33 -10.98
N ALA A 110 0.41 3.90 -10.02
CA ALA A 110 0.87 5.06 -9.26
C ALA A 110 2.15 4.75 -8.46
N GLY A 111 2.21 3.60 -7.79
CA GLY A 111 3.40 3.17 -7.08
C GLY A 111 4.60 2.94 -8.00
N ASN A 112 4.38 2.35 -9.17
CA ASN A 112 5.44 2.12 -10.16
C ASN A 112 5.90 3.42 -10.85
N ALA A 113 5.00 4.38 -11.05
CA ALA A 113 5.32 5.71 -11.55
C ALA A 113 6.18 6.48 -10.54
N ALA A 114 5.85 6.43 -9.24
CA ALA A 114 6.67 7.03 -8.20
C ALA A 114 8.07 6.41 -8.13
N ASP A 115 8.16 5.07 -8.21
CA ASP A 115 9.44 4.33 -8.26
C ASP A 115 10.27 4.74 -9.48
N SER A 116 9.64 4.86 -10.66
CA SER A 116 10.29 5.29 -11.91
C SER A 116 10.80 6.74 -11.86
N LEU A 117 10.19 7.59 -11.04
CA LEU A 117 10.64 8.96 -10.77
C LEU A 117 11.76 9.02 -9.70
N GLY A 118 12.17 7.89 -9.15
CA GLY A 118 13.18 7.81 -8.09
C GLY A 118 12.66 8.28 -6.73
N LEU A 119 11.34 8.34 -6.53
CA LEU A 119 10.75 8.80 -5.28
C LEU A 119 10.67 7.67 -4.26
N LYS A 120 11.03 7.99 -3.02
CA LYS A 120 10.81 7.09 -1.89
C LYS A 120 9.36 7.19 -1.44
N VAL A 121 8.61 6.09 -1.53
CA VAL A 121 7.26 6.05 -0.97
C VAL A 121 7.32 5.87 0.55
N THR A 122 6.88 6.87 1.31
CA THR A 122 6.77 6.86 2.78
C THR A 122 5.97 8.08 3.25
N PRO A 123 5.15 7.99 4.32
CA PRO A 123 4.84 6.79 5.09
C PRO A 123 3.82 5.87 4.41
N CYS A 124 3.85 4.58 4.77
CA CYS A 124 2.79 3.63 4.50
C CYS A 124 1.56 3.93 5.38
N GLN A 125 0.35 3.90 4.81
CA GLN A 125 -0.89 4.11 5.57
C GLN A 125 -1.11 3.05 6.67
N LEU A 126 -0.59 1.84 6.51
CA LEU A 126 -0.62 0.74 7.49
C LEU A 126 0.65 0.69 8.37
N GLY A 127 1.59 1.64 8.23
CA GLY A 127 2.81 1.67 9.04
C GLY A 127 3.86 0.58 8.73
N ALA A 128 3.85 0.00 7.51
CA ALA A 128 4.86 -0.99 7.12
C ALA A 128 6.27 -0.41 6.89
N PHE A 129 6.38 0.90 6.60
CA PHE A 129 7.61 1.69 6.39
C PHE A 129 7.26 3.19 6.31
#